data_AF-A0A944DVE5-F1
#
_entry.id   AF-A0A944DVE5-F1
#
_cell.length_a   1.000
_cell.length_b   1.000
_cell.length_c   1.000
_cell.angle_alpha   90.00
_cell.angle_beta   90.00
_cell.angle_gamma   90.00
#
_symmetry.space_group_name_H-M   'P 1'
#
loop_
_entity.id
_entity.type
_entity.pdbx_description
1 polymer ?
#
loop_
_entity_poly.entity_id
_entity_poly.type
_entity_poly.pdbx_seq_one_letter_code
_entity_poly.pdbx_strand_id
1 'polypeptide(L)'
;MLDEIKEKVVAEVVNSLGGRADEKILQFFRSAAAFARKYAISYELEGPMYLVLDNSIIQSFKHRFTDANRDLQALSYITFTRFVTSWSDRETYLAVTPAALYEHMGRRGGITTEEVLGALEELQVFFASTGLRMSWVGFNSMEELVGRLAAIHADDLYLTKYFREIEERDWRTDLKAPFGVKIPIGIAYREIPDDLPLKYFSPWYVKFVLASRIERSIIRDSQHNFDARPIGSGALSDALADLNEFNRKGALSGLGDIDMLQICDGSRQYQDKAGYVLVGQTFDRDLNEVLQYRHTYFESKGVEFGTPHTEQQIKNMVDFMFSKPFSEQEQRADWIQPRLEDFVDTIASGCRAAIENSKIADGEHLDQEM
;
A
#
# COMPACT_ATOMS: atom_id res chain seq x y z
N MET A 1 29.54 12.08 -10.52
CA MET A 1 28.15 12.41 -10.12
C MET A 1 27.42 11.21 -9.56
N LEU A 2 27.07 10.17 -10.33
CA LEU A 2 26.36 9.01 -9.75
C LEU A 2 27.23 8.22 -8.76
N ASP A 3 28.52 8.03 -9.05
CA ASP A 3 29.43 7.32 -8.12
C ASP A 3 29.63 8.07 -6.79
N GLU A 4 29.73 9.40 -6.83
CA GLU A 4 29.79 10.24 -5.61
C GLU A 4 28.49 10.13 -4.78
N ILE A 5 27.33 10.02 -5.46
CA ILE A 5 26.05 9.78 -4.80
C ILE A 5 26.04 8.40 -4.14
N LYS A 6 26.55 7.37 -4.82
CA LYS A 6 26.65 6.01 -4.27
C LYS A 6 27.51 5.99 -3.01
N GLU A 7 28.70 6.59 -3.06
CA GLU A 7 29.59 6.69 -1.90
C GLU A 7 28.91 7.40 -0.72
N LYS A 8 28.18 8.49 -1.00
CA LYS A 8 27.42 9.20 0.03
C LYS A 8 26.31 8.33 0.64
N VAL A 9 25.55 7.61 -0.18
CA VAL A 9 24.49 6.71 0.29
C VAL A 9 25.08 5.57 1.12
N VAL A 10 26.19 4.97 0.67
CA VAL A 10 26.92 3.94 1.43
C VAL A 10 27.35 4.48 2.79
N ALA A 11 27.96 5.65 2.84
CA ALA A 11 28.37 6.27 4.10
C ALA A 11 27.18 6.58 5.02
N GLU A 12 26.08 7.10 4.48
CA GLU A 12 24.83 7.34 5.24
C GLU A 12 24.29 6.04 5.84
N VAL A 13 24.26 4.95 5.07
CA VAL A 13 23.80 3.62 5.53
C VAL A 13 24.71 3.09 6.62
N VAL A 14 26.03 3.11 6.42
CA VAL A 14 27.01 2.62 7.41
C VAL A 14 26.86 3.37 8.73
N ASN A 15 26.80 4.70 8.69
CA ASN A 15 26.68 5.52 9.89
C ASN A 15 25.35 5.30 10.61
N SER A 16 24.25 5.12 9.87
CA SER A 16 22.91 4.95 10.46
C SER A 16 22.68 3.56 11.08
N LEU A 17 23.46 2.57 10.63
CA LEU A 17 23.33 1.18 11.05
C LEU A 17 24.45 0.69 11.98
N GLY A 18 25.47 1.52 12.23
CA GLY A 18 26.59 1.17 13.12
C GLY A 18 26.11 0.68 14.49
N GLY A 19 26.65 -0.46 14.94
CA GLY A 19 26.30 -1.08 16.22
C GLY A 19 24.93 -1.77 16.28
N ARG A 20 24.19 -1.86 15.17
CA ARG A 20 22.94 -2.64 15.10
C ARG A 20 23.23 -4.10 14.79
N ALA A 21 22.41 -5.00 15.35
CA ALA A 21 22.46 -6.43 15.04
C ALA A 21 22.14 -6.74 13.57
N ASP A 22 22.72 -7.83 13.05
CA ASP A 22 22.59 -8.28 11.66
C ASP A 22 21.12 -8.43 11.23
N GLU A 23 20.23 -8.91 12.10
CA GLU A 23 18.80 -9.04 11.79
C GLU A 23 18.14 -7.69 11.53
N LYS A 24 18.56 -6.64 12.25
CA LYS A 24 18.05 -5.28 12.08
C LYS A 24 18.59 -4.65 10.80
N ILE A 25 19.85 -4.90 10.47
CA ILE A 25 20.44 -4.48 9.18
C ILE A 25 19.70 -5.15 8.01
N LEU A 26 19.38 -6.44 8.12
CA LEU A 26 18.59 -7.16 7.12
C LEU A 26 17.16 -6.62 7.01
N GLN A 27 16.50 -6.32 8.14
CA GLN A 27 15.17 -5.72 8.16
C GLN A 27 15.14 -4.35 7.47
N PHE A 28 16.15 -3.51 7.72
CA PHE A 28 16.34 -2.23 7.04
C PHE A 28 16.49 -2.42 5.52
N PHE A 29 17.39 -3.30 5.10
CA PHE A 29 17.66 -3.56 3.68
C PHE A 29 16.39 -4.02 2.95
N ARG A 30 15.68 -4.99 3.52
CA ARG A 30 14.44 -5.53 2.95
C ARG A 30 13.38 -4.44 2.78
N SER A 31 13.23 -3.58 3.77
CA SER A 31 12.24 -2.49 3.76
C SER A 31 12.57 -1.44 2.71
N ALA A 32 13.82 -0.93 2.68
CA ALA A 32 14.26 0.06 1.71
C ALA A 32 14.14 -0.47 0.26
N ALA A 33 14.58 -1.71 0.03
CA ALA A 33 14.47 -2.35 -1.27
C ALA A 33 13.02 -2.63 -1.69
N ALA A 34 12.12 -2.93 -0.74
CA ALA A 34 10.71 -3.14 -1.04
C ALA A 34 10.02 -1.86 -1.52
N PHE A 35 10.27 -0.71 -0.86
CA PHE A 35 9.76 0.57 -1.32
C PHE A 35 10.31 0.94 -2.71
N ALA A 36 11.62 0.74 -2.94
CA ALA A 36 12.23 1.00 -4.24
C ALA A 36 11.63 0.12 -5.35
N ARG A 37 11.40 -1.18 -5.09
CA ARG A 37 10.72 -2.08 -6.02
C ARG A 37 9.30 -1.62 -6.34
N LYS A 38 8.52 -1.24 -5.33
CA LYS A 38 7.14 -0.77 -5.53
C LYS A 38 7.08 0.50 -6.37
N TYR A 39 8.00 1.42 -6.10
CA TYR A 39 8.16 2.63 -6.91
C TYR A 39 8.53 2.29 -8.37
N ALA A 40 9.50 1.40 -8.58
CA ALA A 40 9.92 0.99 -9.92
C ALA A 40 8.81 0.26 -10.70
N ILE A 41 8.02 -0.58 -10.04
CA ILE A 41 6.82 -1.20 -10.66
C ILE A 41 5.80 -0.14 -11.08
N SER A 42 5.64 0.92 -10.29
CA SER A 42 4.72 2.02 -10.62
C SER A 42 5.21 2.94 -11.73
N TYR A 43 6.47 2.78 -12.18
CA TYR A 43 7.04 3.56 -13.27
C TYR A 43 6.42 3.29 -14.64
N GLU A 44 5.74 2.14 -14.77
CA GLU A 44 4.92 1.77 -15.91
C GLU A 44 3.86 2.83 -16.21
N LEU A 45 3.29 3.46 -15.16
CA LEU A 45 2.29 4.52 -15.26
C LEU A 45 2.93 5.89 -15.57
N GLU A 46 2.15 6.77 -16.19
CA GLU A 46 2.64 8.08 -16.66
C GLU A 46 2.36 9.21 -15.68
N GLY A 47 3.33 10.11 -15.55
CA GLY A 47 3.17 11.39 -14.86
C GLY A 47 4.08 11.50 -13.63
N PRO A 48 4.01 12.63 -12.92
CA PRO A 48 4.61 12.79 -11.61
C PRO A 48 4.08 11.74 -10.63
N MET A 49 4.92 11.32 -9.69
CA MET A 49 4.61 10.28 -8.71
C MET A 49 4.32 10.88 -7.34
N TYR A 50 3.23 10.45 -6.72
CA TYR A 50 2.79 10.87 -5.41
C TYR A 50 2.86 9.67 -4.49
N LEU A 51 3.84 9.67 -3.61
CA LEU A 51 4.07 8.63 -2.61
C LEU A 51 3.07 8.82 -1.48
N VAL A 52 1.94 8.13 -1.57
CA VAL A 52 0.86 8.27 -0.59
C VAL A 52 1.29 7.59 0.70
N LEU A 53 1.35 8.38 1.77
CA LEU A 53 1.84 7.96 3.07
C LEU A 53 0.72 7.31 3.87
N ASP A 54 0.88 6.04 4.17
CA ASP A 54 0.10 5.37 5.21
C ASP A 54 0.49 5.88 6.62
N ASN A 55 -0.44 5.79 7.56
CA ASN A 55 -0.25 6.14 8.96
C ASN A 55 0.90 5.33 9.59
N SER A 56 1.15 4.08 9.16
CA SER A 56 2.32 3.31 9.64
C SER A 56 3.65 4.04 9.42
N ILE A 57 3.81 4.77 8.31
CA ILE A 57 5.01 5.58 8.02
C ILE A 57 5.00 6.85 8.86
N ILE A 58 3.86 7.54 8.95
CA ILE A 58 3.72 8.76 9.77
C ILE A 58 4.12 8.47 11.22
N GLN A 59 3.60 7.39 11.81
CA GLN A 59 3.94 6.98 13.17
C GLN A 59 5.43 6.65 13.33
N SER A 60 6.05 6.06 12.30
CA SER A 60 7.49 5.78 12.33
C SER A 60 8.34 7.03 12.40
N PHE A 61 8.00 8.08 11.64
CA PHE A 61 8.70 9.35 11.75
C PHE A 61 8.38 10.10 13.04
N LYS A 62 7.13 10.07 13.50
CA LYS A 62 6.70 10.70 14.76
C LYS A 62 7.44 10.16 15.98
N HIS A 63 7.65 8.85 16.03
CA HIS A 63 8.17 8.15 17.21
C HIS A 63 9.61 7.65 17.08
N ARG A 64 10.32 7.96 15.98
CA ARG A 64 11.70 7.51 15.73
C ARG A 64 12.68 7.79 16.87
N PHE A 65 12.58 8.93 17.54
CA PHE A 65 13.53 9.30 18.59
C PHE A 65 13.26 8.58 19.93
N THR A 66 12.13 7.88 20.04
CA THR A 66 11.70 7.20 21.27
C THR A 66 11.55 5.68 21.11
N ASP A 67 11.55 5.18 19.87
CA ASP A 67 11.38 3.76 19.55
C ASP A 67 12.39 3.33 18.47
N ALA A 68 13.31 2.44 18.83
CA ALA A 68 14.40 1.99 17.96
C ALA A 68 13.92 1.23 16.71
N ASN A 69 12.76 0.57 16.77
CA ASN A 69 12.18 -0.10 15.60
C ASN A 69 11.53 0.92 14.66
N ARG A 70 10.85 1.94 15.21
CA ARG A 70 10.32 3.07 14.43
C ARG A 70 11.43 3.89 13.78
N ASP A 71 12.55 4.06 14.46
CA ASP A 71 13.75 4.67 13.89
C ASP A 71 14.29 3.88 12.70
N LEU A 72 14.45 2.57 12.84
CA LEU A 72 14.90 1.70 11.74
C LEU A 72 13.97 1.78 10.53
N GLN A 73 12.65 1.81 10.76
CA GLN A 73 11.65 2.00 9.72
C GLN A 73 11.81 3.37 9.04
N ALA A 74 11.87 4.47 9.80
CA ALA A 74 12.08 5.81 9.25
C ALA A 74 13.38 5.90 8.44
N LEU A 75 14.48 5.33 8.94
CA LEU A 75 15.76 5.25 8.22
C LEU A 75 15.61 4.50 6.89
N SER A 76 14.94 3.35 6.88
CA SER A 76 14.73 2.58 5.63
C SER A 76 13.93 3.37 4.59
N TYR A 77 12.94 4.15 5.04
CA TYR A 77 12.16 5.02 4.16
C TYR A 77 12.99 6.21 3.64
N ILE A 78 13.80 6.84 4.50
CA ILE A 78 14.74 7.90 4.10
C ILE A 78 15.72 7.37 3.05
N THR A 79 16.31 6.20 3.26
CA THR A 79 17.21 5.59 2.28
C THR A 79 16.51 5.30 0.96
N PHE A 80 15.26 4.80 0.99
CA PHE A 80 14.44 4.71 -0.21
C PHE A 80 14.24 6.08 -0.91
N THR A 81 14.02 7.17 -0.18
CA THR A 81 13.87 8.49 -0.82
C THR A 81 15.16 8.97 -1.52
N ARG A 82 16.32 8.41 -1.20
CA ARG A 82 17.56 8.63 -1.97
C ARG A 82 17.50 7.99 -3.36
N PHE A 83 16.89 6.81 -3.49
CA PHE A 83 16.60 6.21 -4.80
C PHE A 83 15.74 7.16 -5.64
N VAL A 84 14.64 7.64 -5.07
CA VAL A 84 13.72 8.56 -5.75
C VAL A 84 14.42 9.84 -6.20
N THR A 85 15.23 10.44 -5.35
CA THR A 85 15.86 11.75 -5.64
C THR A 85 17.10 11.66 -6.52
N SER A 86 17.74 10.49 -6.63
CA SER A 86 19.06 10.38 -7.26
C SER A 86 19.15 9.35 -8.39
N TRP A 87 18.26 8.36 -8.44
CA TRP A 87 18.20 7.36 -9.51
C TRP A 87 17.01 7.53 -10.44
N SER A 88 15.91 8.11 -9.97
CA SER A 88 14.71 8.36 -10.78
C SER A 88 14.75 9.73 -11.46
N ASP A 89 14.14 9.82 -12.65
CA ASP A 89 13.94 11.07 -13.39
C ASP A 89 12.52 11.63 -13.26
N ARG A 90 11.64 10.95 -12.51
CA ARG A 90 10.27 11.40 -12.26
C ARG A 90 10.24 12.49 -11.21
N GLU A 91 9.40 13.49 -11.45
CA GLU A 91 9.03 14.42 -10.38
C GLU A 91 8.20 13.65 -9.34
N THR A 92 8.66 13.68 -8.09
CA THR A 92 8.08 12.88 -7.01
C THR A 92 7.80 13.70 -5.77
N TYR A 93 6.64 13.45 -5.18
CA TYR A 93 6.12 14.13 -3.99
C TYR A 93 5.77 13.11 -2.91
N LEU A 94 5.88 13.53 -1.65
CA LEU A 94 5.19 12.84 -0.56
C LEU A 94 3.74 13.32 -0.53
N ALA A 95 2.79 12.41 -0.45
CA ALA A 95 1.37 12.72 -0.46
C ALA A 95 0.70 12.27 0.84
N VAL A 96 -0.13 13.14 1.42
CA VAL A 96 -0.97 12.81 2.56
C VAL A 96 -2.43 12.98 2.19
N THR A 97 -3.24 12.00 2.61
CA THR A 97 -4.68 11.96 2.36
C THR A 97 -5.46 12.48 3.56
N PRO A 98 -6.72 12.89 3.38
CA PRO A 98 -7.60 13.22 4.49
C PRO A 98 -7.74 12.09 5.51
N ALA A 99 -7.76 10.82 5.08
CA ALA A 99 -7.89 9.69 6.00
C ALA A 99 -6.63 9.47 6.84
N ALA A 100 -5.44 9.52 6.23
CA ALA A 100 -4.18 9.44 6.96
C ALA A 100 -4.04 10.59 7.99
N LEU A 101 -4.46 11.80 7.61
CA LEU A 101 -4.48 12.94 8.51
C LEU A 101 -5.50 12.76 9.65
N TYR A 102 -6.72 12.29 9.36
CA TYR A 102 -7.73 11.98 10.36
C TYR A 102 -7.22 10.99 11.41
N GLU A 103 -6.51 9.94 10.98
CA GLU A 103 -5.89 8.98 11.89
C GLU A 103 -4.77 9.59 12.72
N HIS A 104 -3.87 10.36 12.10
CA HIS A 104 -2.78 11.07 12.79
C HIS A 104 -3.31 12.02 13.87
N MET A 105 -4.42 12.71 13.58
CA MET A 105 -5.11 13.63 14.50
C MET A 105 -5.93 12.93 15.59
N GLY A 106 -5.91 11.59 15.65
CA GLY A 106 -6.49 10.80 16.73
C GLY A 106 -7.95 10.40 16.54
N ARG A 107 -8.47 10.40 15.30
CA ARG A 107 -9.78 9.86 14.94
C ARG A 107 -10.96 10.46 15.72
N ARG A 108 -11.05 11.79 15.73
CA ARG A 108 -12.12 12.53 16.43
C ARG A 108 -12.88 13.46 15.50
N GLY A 109 -14.13 13.72 15.85
CA GLY A 109 -14.94 14.75 15.20
C GLY A 109 -14.61 16.16 15.69
N GLY A 110 -15.20 17.16 15.04
CA GLY A 110 -15.10 18.56 15.46
C GLY A 110 -13.72 19.18 15.23
N ILE A 111 -12.96 18.67 14.27
CA ILE A 111 -11.63 19.19 13.92
C ILE A 111 -11.77 20.56 13.26
N THR A 112 -11.00 21.54 13.73
CA THR A 112 -10.96 22.92 13.23
C THR A 112 -9.85 23.14 12.21
N THR A 113 -9.96 24.21 11.42
CA THR A 113 -8.93 24.62 10.45
C THR A 113 -7.56 24.85 11.08
N GLU A 114 -7.51 25.42 12.29
CA GLU A 114 -6.26 25.67 13.01
C GLU A 114 -5.56 24.38 13.41
N GLU A 115 -6.31 23.40 13.92
CA GLU A 115 -5.78 22.07 14.26
C GLU A 115 -5.26 21.33 13.03
N VAL A 116 -5.96 21.45 11.90
CA VAL A 116 -5.52 20.86 10.62
C VAL A 116 -4.22 21.50 10.17
N LEU A 117 -4.10 22.84 10.21
CA LEU A 117 -2.89 23.53 9.80
C LEU A 117 -1.69 23.08 10.65
N GLY A 118 -1.85 23.03 11.97
CA GLY A 118 -0.80 22.56 12.87
C GLY A 118 -0.38 21.10 12.59
N ALA A 119 -1.33 20.24 12.25
CA ALA A 119 -1.02 18.86 11.87
C ALA A 119 -0.26 18.76 10.53
N LEU A 120 -0.61 19.58 9.54
CA LEU A 120 0.10 19.62 8.25
C LEU A 120 1.54 20.15 8.42
N GLU A 121 1.74 21.18 9.24
CA GLU A 121 3.06 21.72 9.58
C GLU A 121 3.93 20.68 10.32
N GLU A 122 3.34 19.97 11.27
CA GLU A 122 4.00 18.87 11.99
C GLU A 122 4.49 17.78 11.03
N LEU A 123 3.64 17.36 10.08
CA LEU A 123 4.00 16.37 9.08
C LEU A 123 5.15 16.86 8.18
N GLN A 124 5.18 18.14 7.80
CA GLN A 124 6.30 18.69 7.04
C GLN A 124 7.62 18.59 7.79
N VAL A 125 7.61 18.86 9.10
CA VAL A 125 8.80 18.73 9.95
C VAL A 125 9.27 17.28 10.04
N PHE A 126 8.33 16.33 10.21
CA PHE A 126 8.66 14.90 10.26
C PHE A 126 9.40 14.43 9.00
N PHE A 127 8.90 14.82 7.83
CA PHE A 127 9.41 14.33 6.56
C PHE A 127 10.52 15.17 5.94
N ALA A 128 10.98 16.25 6.59
CA ALA A 128 12.02 17.14 6.06
C ALA A 128 13.32 16.39 5.63
N SER A 129 13.69 15.33 6.36
CA SER A 129 14.89 14.53 6.08
C SER A 129 14.85 13.66 4.81
N THR A 130 13.66 13.52 4.20
CA THR A 130 13.48 12.77 2.95
C THR A 130 14.00 13.52 1.73
N GLY A 131 14.05 14.85 1.78
CA GLY A 131 14.40 15.68 0.62
C GLY A 131 13.31 15.77 -0.45
N LEU A 132 12.11 15.24 -0.18
CA LEU A 132 10.96 15.32 -1.06
C LEU A 132 9.98 16.40 -0.59
N ARG A 133 9.32 17.06 -1.54
CA ARG A 133 8.27 18.04 -1.23
C ARG A 133 7.00 17.30 -0.80
N MET A 134 6.32 17.83 0.20
CA MET A 134 4.97 17.37 0.54
C MET A 134 3.94 17.99 -0.39
N SER A 135 2.95 17.19 -0.76
CA SER A 135 1.77 17.56 -1.51
C SER A 135 0.54 16.93 -0.85
N TRP A 136 -0.62 17.42 -1.23
CA TRP A 136 -1.88 17.05 -0.62
C TRP A 136 -2.81 16.49 -1.69
N VAL A 137 -3.44 15.35 -1.40
CA VAL A 137 -4.31 14.66 -2.36
C VAL A 137 -5.72 14.59 -1.81
N GLY A 138 -6.71 14.89 -2.64
CA GLY A 138 -8.14 14.74 -2.30
C GLY A 138 -8.83 15.99 -1.72
N PHE A 139 -8.16 17.14 -1.71
CA PHE A 139 -8.77 18.43 -1.33
C PHE A 139 -8.01 19.62 -1.96
N ASN A 140 -8.71 20.73 -2.18
CA ASN A 140 -8.14 21.95 -2.79
C ASN A 140 -8.14 23.16 -1.84
N SER A 141 -8.80 23.08 -0.68
CA SER A 141 -8.79 24.11 0.35
C SER A 141 -8.86 23.51 1.75
N MET A 142 -8.55 24.32 2.75
CA MET A 142 -8.67 23.91 4.15
C MET A 142 -10.13 23.67 4.56
N GLU A 143 -11.08 24.45 4.04
CA GLU A 143 -12.50 24.20 4.29
C GLU A 143 -12.94 22.87 3.70
N GLU A 144 -12.49 22.53 2.48
CA GLU A 144 -12.76 21.23 1.88
C GLU A 144 -12.19 20.12 2.76
N LEU A 145 -10.93 20.24 3.20
CA LEU A 145 -10.29 19.25 4.07
C LEU A 145 -11.07 19.04 5.38
N VAL A 146 -11.47 20.11 6.08
CA VAL A 146 -12.29 19.99 7.30
C VAL A 146 -13.61 19.26 6.99
N GLY A 147 -14.24 19.58 5.85
CA GLY A 147 -15.42 18.85 5.36
C GLY A 147 -15.16 17.35 5.13
N ARG A 148 -14.02 16.99 4.52
CA ARG A 148 -13.60 15.60 4.30
C ARG A 148 -13.35 14.87 5.63
N LEU A 149 -12.69 15.51 6.60
CA LEU A 149 -12.45 14.93 7.92
C LEU A 149 -13.77 14.65 8.66
N ALA A 150 -14.76 15.54 8.56
CA ALA A 150 -16.08 15.31 9.12
C ALA A 150 -16.84 14.16 8.42
N ALA A 151 -16.68 14.02 7.09
CA ALA A 151 -17.22 12.90 6.32
C ALA A 151 -16.57 11.57 6.72
N ILE A 152 -15.24 11.53 6.83
CA ILE A 152 -14.48 10.35 7.30
C ILE A 152 -14.92 9.96 8.70
N HIS A 153 -15.08 10.92 9.62
CA HIS A 153 -15.53 10.62 10.98
C HIS A 153 -16.94 10.00 11.00
N ALA A 154 -17.86 10.50 10.18
CA ALA A 154 -19.19 9.92 10.06
C ALA A 154 -19.15 8.48 9.52
N ASP A 155 -18.30 8.23 8.52
CA ASP A 155 -18.11 6.90 7.96
C ASP A 155 -17.44 5.96 8.97
N ASP A 156 -16.44 6.42 9.72
CA ASP A 156 -15.77 5.65 10.79
C ASP A 156 -16.77 5.12 11.81
N LEU A 157 -17.68 5.98 12.29
CA LEU A 157 -18.74 5.58 13.23
C LEU A 157 -19.71 4.56 12.61
N TYR A 158 -20.12 4.78 11.36
CA TYR A 158 -21.02 3.87 10.65
C TYR A 158 -20.36 2.50 10.40
N LEU A 159 -19.16 2.51 9.82
CA LEU A 159 -18.41 1.31 9.47
C LEU A 159 -18.00 0.52 10.70
N THR A 160 -17.59 1.17 11.79
CA THR A 160 -17.31 0.49 13.06
C THR A 160 -18.52 -0.31 13.55
N LYS A 161 -19.73 0.26 13.45
CA LYS A 161 -20.96 -0.45 13.81
C LYS A 161 -21.26 -1.58 12.82
N TYR A 162 -21.18 -1.29 11.53
CA TYR A 162 -21.54 -2.24 10.48
C TYR A 162 -20.61 -3.45 10.42
N PHE A 163 -19.28 -3.26 10.54
CA PHE A 163 -18.32 -4.35 10.64
C PHE A 163 -18.60 -5.25 11.85
N ARG A 164 -19.03 -4.67 12.98
CA ARG A 164 -19.36 -5.44 14.18
C ARG A 164 -20.60 -6.30 13.97
N GLU A 165 -21.64 -5.73 13.36
CA GLU A 165 -22.85 -6.49 12.97
C GLU A 165 -22.51 -7.66 12.03
N ILE A 166 -21.54 -7.49 11.13
CA ILE A 166 -21.02 -8.55 10.26
C ILE A 166 -20.25 -9.63 11.03
N GLU A 167 -19.39 -9.26 11.99
CA GLU A 167 -18.61 -10.22 12.78
C GLU A 167 -19.46 -11.06 13.75
N GLU A 168 -20.52 -10.48 14.30
CA GLU A 168 -21.41 -11.13 15.25
C GLU A 168 -22.41 -12.09 14.57
N ARG A 169 -22.53 -12.03 13.23
CA ARG A 169 -23.45 -12.86 12.45
C ARG A 169 -22.92 -14.28 12.27
N ASP A 170 -23.81 -15.29 12.38
CA ASP A 170 -23.49 -16.67 11.98
C ASP A 170 -23.49 -16.76 10.45
N TRP A 171 -22.33 -17.13 9.89
CA TRP A 171 -22.11 -17.24 8.44
C TRP A 171 -22.23 -18.67 7.92
N ARG A 172 -22.64 -19.63 8.76
CA ARG A 172 -22.92 -21.00 8.31
C ARG A 172 -23.99 -21.00 7.24
N THR A 173 -23.66 -21.57 6.09
CA THR A 173 -24.58 -21.65 4.95
C THR A 173 -24.38 -22.96 4.20
N ASP A 174 -25.45 -23.43 3.56
CA ASP A 174 -25.36 -24.63 2.72
C ASP A 174 -24.76 -24.26 1.36
N LEU A 175 -23.52 -24.71 1.13
CA LEU A 175 -22.77 -24.48 -0.09
C LEU A 175 -23.06 -25.52 -1.19
N LYS A 176 -23.95 -26.49 -0.96
CA LYS A 176 -24.33 -27.45 -2.01
C LYS A 176 -25.06 -26.75 -3.17
N ALA A 177 -24.70 -27.09 -4.41
CA ALA A 177 -25.38 -26.66 -5.62
C ALA A 177 -25.63 -27.86 -6.56
N PRO A 178 -26.63 -27.80 -7.47
CA PRO A 178 -26.92 -28.91 -8.40
C PRO A 178 -25.72 -29.31 -9.28
N PHE A 179 -24.86 -28.34 -9.61
CA PHE A 179 -23.61 -28.54 -10.34
C PHE A 179 -22.47 -27.85 -9.58
N GLY A 180 -21.81 -28.58 -8.69
CA GLY A 180 -20.66 -28.08 -7.91
C GLY A 180 -21.04 -27.44 -6.58
N VAL A 181 -20.31 -26.39 -6.20
CA VAL A 181 -20.43 -25.71 -4.91
C VAL A 181 -20.76 -24.23 -5.13
N LYS A 182 -21.61 -23.66 -4.26
CA LYS A 182 -21.86 -22.22 -4.27
C LYS A 182 -20.56 -21.51 -3.89
N ILE A 183 -20.22 -20.47 -4.66
CA ILE A 183 -19.00 -19.71 -4.43
C ILE A 183 -19.20 -18.75 -3.24
N PRO A 184 -18.42 -18.90 -2.14
CA PRO A 184 -18.55 -18.08 -0.93
C PRO A 184 -18.51 -16.57 -1.18
N ILE A 185 -17.56 -16.06 -1.99
CA ILE A 185 -17.52 -14.62 -2.29
C ILE A 185 -18.79 -14.10 -2.96
N GLY A 186 -19.43 -14.91 -3.81
CA GLY A 186 -20.69 -14.54 -4.46
C GLY A 186 -21.87 -14.50 -3.48
N ILE A 187 -21.82 -15.29 -2.41
CA ILE A 187 -22.78 -15.19 -1.29
C ILE A 187 -22.48 -13.91 -0.51
N ALA A 188 -21.23 -13.73 -0.07
CA ALA A 188 -20.78 -12.56 0.68
C ALA A 188 -21.13 -11.24 0.00
N TYR A 189 -20.87 -11.13 -1.30
CA TYR A 189 -21.14 -9.92 -2.08
C TYR A 189 -22.64 -9.59 -2.18
N ARG A 190 -23.53 -10.58 -2.12
CA ARG A 190 -24.99 -10.36 -2.14
C ARG A 190 -25.54 -9.92 -0.79
N GLU A 191 -24.85 -10.23 0.30
CA GLU A 191 -25.27 -9.90 1.66
C GLU A 191 -24.98 -8.44 2.05
N ILE A 192 -24.09 -7.78 1.32
CA ILE A 192 -23.73 -6.38 1.54
C ILE A 192 -24.51 -5.50 0.53
N PRO A 193 -25.25 -4.47 0.97
CA PRO A 193 -25.92 -3.53 0.07
C PRO A 193 -24.93 -2.83 -0.87
N ASP A 194 -25.37 -2.52 -2.10
CA ASP A 194 -24.57 -1.74 -3.05
C ASP A 194 -24.52 -0.25 -2.68
N ASP A 195 -25.53 0.24 -1.97
CA ASP A 195 -25.78 1.64 -1.63
C ASP A 195 -25.46 1.97 -0.16
N LEU A 196 -24.27 1.55 0.31
CA LEU A 196 -23.82 1.92 1.66
C LEU A 196 -23.83 3.46 1.82
N PRO A 197 -24.42 4.00 2.91
CA PRO A 197 -24.61 5.44 3.12
C PRO A 197 -23.32 6.15 3.57
N LEU A 198 -22.25 5.97 2.80
CA LEU A 198 -20.92 6.52 3.04
C LEU A 198 -20.78 7.91 2.42
N LYS A 199 -20.03 8.78 3.08
CA LYS A 199 -19.82 10.18 2.69
C LYS A 199 -18.45 10.45 2.09
N TYR A 200 -17.45 9.66 2.47
CA TYR A 200 -16.07 9.78 2.00
C TYR A 200 -15.62 8.50 1.28
N PHE A 201 -15.77 7.35 1.92
CA PHE A 201 -15.30 6.10 1.36
C PHE A 201 -16.19 5.62 0.22
N SER A 202 -15.56 5.07 -0.82
CA SER A 202 -16.30 4.43 -1.91
C SER A 202 -17.03 3.17 -1.41
N PRO A 203 -18.37 3.07 -1.60
CA PRO A 203 -19.14 1.87 -1.26
C PRO A 203 -18.59 0.60 -1.91
N TRP A 204 -18.05 0.71 -3.12
CA TRP A 204 -17.50 -0.44 -3.84
C TRP A 204 -16.27 -1.03 -3.14
N TYR A 205 -15.30 -0.20 -2.74
CA TYR A 205 -14.10 -0.68 -2.05
C TYR A 205 -14.41 -1.21 -0.65
N VAL A 206 -15.30 -0.54 0.09
CA VAL A 206 -15.76 -1.03 1.40
C VAL A 206 -16.46 -2.38 1.27
N LYS A 207 -17.38 -2.51 0.30
CA LYS A 207 -18.07 -3.77 0.01
C LYS A 207 -17.11 -4.87 -0.39
N PHE A 208 -16.07 -4.55 -1.16
CA PHE A 208 -15.06 -5.51 -1.59
C PHE A 208 -14.30 -6.10 -0.39
N VAL A 209 -13.81 -5.25 0.51
CA VAL A 209 -13.14 -5.66 1.75
C VAL A 209 -14.06 -6.49 2.66
N LEU A 210 -15.30 -6.01 2.87
CA LEU A 210 -16.28 -6.71 3.69
C LEU A 210 -16.65 -8.08 3.09
N ALA A 211 -16.80 -8.18 1.77
CA ALA A 211 -17.15 -9.44 1.12
C ALA A 211 -16.05 -10.48 1.32
N SER A 212 -14.78 -10.09 1.23
CA SER A 212 -13.64 -10.94 1.53
C SER A 212 -13.64 -11.44 2.99
N ARG A 213 -13.96 -10.56 3.94
CA ARG A 213 -14.09 -10.94 5.36
C ARG A 213 -15.22 -11.96 5.59
N ILE A 214 -16.37 -11.73 4.98
CA ILE A 214 -17.52 -12.63 5.06
C ILE A 214 -17.20 -13.97 4.38
N GLU A 215 -16.55 -13.96 3.22
CA GLU A 215 -16.10 -15.18 2.53
C GLU A 215 -15.25 -16.03 3.48
N ARG A 216 -14.26 -15.44 4.15
CA ARG A 216 -13.42 -16.15 5.12
C ARG A 216 -14.25 -16.77 6.25
N SER A 217 -15.21 -16.05 6.79
CA SER A 217 -16.13 -16.56 7.82
C SER A 217 -16.99 -17.71 7.30
N ILE A 218 -17.57 -17.60 6.10
CA ILE A 218 -18.33 -18.68 5.46
C ILE A 218 -17.46 -19.93 5.31
N ILE A 219 -16.23 -19.77 4.80
CA ILE A 219 -15.30 -20.87 4.59
C ILE A 219 -15.00 -21.55 5.93
N ARG A 220 -14.59 -20.77 6.95
CA ARG A 220 -14.26 -21.26 8.30
C ARG A 220 -15.44 -21.98 8.96
N ASP A 221 -16.62 -21.39 8.92
CA ASP A 221 -17.77 -21.90 9.65
C ASP A 221 -18.42 -23.11 8.94
N SER A 222 -18.14 -23.29 7.65
CA SER A 222 -18.66 -24.38 6.81
C SER A 222 -17.67 -25.55 6.60
N GLN A 223 -16.47 -25.52 7.19
CA GLN A 223 -15.43 -26.55 6.99
C GLN A 223 -15.88 -27.97 7.41
N HIS A 224 -16.85 -28.07 8.32
CA HIS A 224 -17.34 -29.36 8.82
C HIS A 224 -18.25 -30.10 7.81
N ASN A 225 -18.67 -29.47 6.71
CA ASN A 225 -19.49 -30.09 5.68
C ASN A 225 -18.60 -30.71 4.59
N PHE A 226 -18.26 -31.99 4.75
CA PHE A 226 -17.33 -32.73 3.87
C PHE A 226 -17.72 -32.72 2.39
N ASP A 227 -19.03 -32.67 2.10
CA ASP A 227 -19.58 -32.66 0.74
C ASP A 227 -19.47 -31.30 0.03
N ALA A 228 -19.23 -30.23 0.79
CA ALA A 228 -19.31 -28.86 0.30
C ALA A 228 -17.96 -28.21 -0.04
N ARG A 229 -16.84 -28.75 0.48
CA ARG A 229 -15.44 -28.28 0.31
C ARG A 229 -15.35 -26.83 -0.21
N PRO A 230 -15.53 -25.83 0.65
CA PRO A 230 -15.57 -24.43 0.22
C PRO A 230 -14.31 -24.04 -0.56
N ILE A 231 -14.50 -23.37 -1.70
CA ILE A 231 -13.42 -22.84 -2.54
C ILE A 231 -13.37 -21.34 -2.31
N GLY A 232 -12.28 -20.86 -1.71
CA GLY A 232 -12.05 -19.43 -1.53
C GLY A 232 -11.56 -18.76 -2.82
N SER A 233 -11.72 -17.44 -2.88
CA SER A 233 -11.31 -16.61 -4.02
C SER A 233 -9.79 -16.42 -4.15
N GLY A 234 -9.01 -16.92 -3.18
CA GLY A 234 -7.56 -16.94 -3.21
C GLY A 234 -6.90 -15.80 -2.42
N ALA A 235 -5.59 -15.64 -2.62
CA ALA A 235 -4.72 -14.84 -1.76
C ALA A 235 -5.10 -13.36 -1.64
N LEU A 236 -5.60 -12.73 -2.71
CA LEU A 236 -6.09 -11.34 -2.63
C LEU A 236 -7.27 -11.23 -1.65
N SER A 237 -8.21 -12.18 -1.68
CA SER A 237 -9.36 -12.14 -0.77
C SER A 237 -8.92 -12.36 0.68
N ASP A 238 -7.94 -13.22 0.89
CA ASP A 238 -7.34 -13.38 2.22
C ASP A 238 -6.68 -12.08 2.69
N ALA A 239 -5.80 -11.48 1.89
CA ALA A 239 -5.14 -10.23 2.26
C ALA A 239 -6.14 -9.08 2.50
N LEU A 240 -7.22 -8.99 1.71
CA LEU A 240 -8.30 -8.01 1.92
C LEU A 240 -9.04 -8.23 3.24
N ALA A 241 -9.27 -9.48 3.63
CA ALA A 241 -9.95 -9.80 4.89
C ALA A 241 -9.12 -9.44 6.13
N ASP A 242 -7.79 -9.34 5.98
CA ASP A 242 -6.84 -8.94 7.03
C ASP A 242 -6.63 -7.42 7.15
N LEU A 243 -7.07 -6.61 6.18
CA LEU A 243 -6.86 -5.15 6.20
C LEU A 243 -7.50 -4.42 7.38
N ASN A 244 -8.52 -5.00 8.00
CA ASN A 244 -9.26 -4.36 9.07
C ASN A 244 -9.40 -5.27 10.28
N GLU A 245 -9.25 -4.69 11.46
CA GLU A 245 -9.42 -5.41 12.72
C GLU A 245 -10.12 -4.53 13.75
N PHE A 246 -10.72 -5.14 14.75
CA PHE A 246 -11.13 -4.40 15.94
C PHE A 246 -9.98 -4.34 16.93
N ASN A 247 -9.59 -3.13 17.30
CA ASN A 247 -8.62 -2.97 18.39
C ASN A 247 -9.24 -3.38 19.74
N ARG A 248 -8.41 -3.48 20.78
CA ARG A 248 -8.87 -3.85 22.15
C ARG A 248 -9.93 -2.92 22.74
N LYS A 249 -10.11 -1.72 22.19
CA LYS A 249 -11.14 -0.74 22.60
C LYS A 249 -12.43 -0.87 21.78
N GLY A 250 -12.50 -1.84 20.88
CA GLY A 250 -13.65 -2.10 20.02
C GLY A 250 -13.80 -1.13 18.84
N ALA A 251 -12.78 -0.32 18.53
CA ALA A 251 -12.80 0.55 17.35
C ALA A 251 -12.15 -0.15 16.15
N LEU A 252 -12.70 0.07 14.95
CA LEU A 252 -12.22 -0.51 13.70
C LEU A 252 -10.89 0.14 13.27
N SER A 253 -9.78 -0.58 13.27
CA SER A 253 -8.52 -0.16 12.65
C SER A 253 -8.48 -0.48 11.15
N GLY A 254 -7.65 0.25 10.42
CA GLY A 254 -7.42 0.05 8.97
C GLY A 254 -8.34 0.86 8.05
N LEU A 255 -8.95 1.95 8.52
CA LEU A 255 -9.70 2.85 7.63
C LEU A 255 -8.75 3.56 6.66
N GLY A 256 -7.54 3.91 7.12
CA GLY A 256 -6.44 4.35 6.26
C GLY A 256 -6.10 3.33 5.16
N ASP A 257 -6.18 2.03 5.46
CA ASP A 257 -5.86 0.97 4.49
C ASP A 257 -6.92 0.89 3.37
N ILE A 258 -8.19 1.07 3.71
CA ILE A 258 -9.27 1.20 2.72
C ILE A 258 -9.08 2.47 1.87
N ASP A 259 -8.70 3.60 2.49
CA ASP A 259 -8.41 4.85 1.77
C ASP A 259 -7.26 4.67 0.78
N MET A 260 -6.19 4.01 1.22
CA MET A 260 -5.02 3.70 0.40
C MET A 260 -5.40 2.79 -0.77
N LEU A 261 -6.20 1.75 -0.52
CA LEU A 261 -6.72 0.87 -1.57
C LEU A 261 -7.55 1.65 -2.60
N GLN A 262 -8.48 2.52 -2.18
CA GLN A 262 -9.39 3.20 -3.12
C GLN A 262 -8.68 4.22 -4.02
N ILE A 263 -7.61 4.86 -3.55
CA ILE A 263 -6.89 5.90 -4.31
C ILE A 263 -5.64 5.38 -5.02
N CYS A 264 -4.98 4.33 -4.49
CA CYS A 264 -3.75 3.78 -5.06
C CYS A 264 -3.99 2.52 -5.90
N ASP A 265 -5.23 2.19 -6.23
CA ASP A 265 -5.58 1.05 -7.09
C ASP A 265 -4.95 1.20 -8.49
N GLY A 266 -3.86 0.48 -8.74
CA GLY A 266 -3.11 0.56 -9.99
C GLY A 266 -3.95 0.18 -11.19
N SER A 267 -4.79 -0.87 -11.08
CA SER A 267 -5.73 -1.27 -12.14
C SER A 267 -6.64 -0.13 -12.58
N ARG A 268 -7.07 0.71 -11.64
CA ARG A 268 -7.87 1.90 -11.94
C ARG A 268 -7.05 3.00 -12.59
N GLN A 269 -5.83 3.25 -12.10
CA GLN A 269 -4.94 4.27 -12.66
C GLN A 269 -4.50 3.95 -14.10
N TYR A 270 -4.48 2.67 -14.49
CA TYR A 270 -4.30 2.25 -15.88
C TYR A 270 -5.47 2.66 -16.79
N GLN A 271 -6.70 2.61 -16.28
CA GLN A 271 -7.92 2.96 -17.03
C GLN A 271 -8.14 4.48 -17.05
N ASP A 272 -8.01 5.12 -15.88
CA ASP A 272 -8.27 6.54 -15.67
C ASP A 272 -6.94 7.30 -15.53
N LYS A 273 -6.39 7.76 -16.66
CA LYS A 273 -5.14 8.53 -16.69
C LYS A 273 -5.36 9.93 -16.10
N ALA A 274 -5.15 10.09 -14.80
CA ALA A 274 -5.28 11.36 -14.08
C ALA A 274 -4.16 12.37 -14.38
N GLY A 275 -3.13 11.96 -15.12
CA GLY A 275 -1.93 12.78 -15.39
C GLY A 275 -0.91 12.77 -14.25
N TYR A 276 -1.11 11.92 -13.24
CA TYR A 276 -0.20 11.65 -12.14
C TYR A 276 -0.42 10.22 -11.62
N VAL A 277 0.54 9.71 -10.85
CA VAL A 277 0.51 8.34 -10.30
C VAL A 277 0.49 8.40 -8.78
N LEU A 278 -0.48 7.74 -8.15
CA LEU A 278 -0.58 7.55 -6.70
C LEU A 278 0.01 6.19 -6.33
N VAL A 279 1.09 6.22 -5.54
CA VAL A 279 1.80 5.00 -5.13
C VAL A 279 1.74 4.86 -3.61
N GLY A 280 0.90 3.93 -3.15
CA GLY A 280 0.73 3.69 -1.72
C GLY A 280 2.00 3.16 -1.05
N GLN A 281 2.48 3.83 -0.01
CA GLN A 281 3.64 3.43 0.78
C GLN A 281 3.18 3.01 2.18
N THR A 282 3.56 1.82 2.63
CA THR A 282 3.19 1.30 3.96
C THR A 282 4.25 0.33 4.49
N PHE A 283 4.35 0.23 5.82
CA PHE A 283 5.06 -0.87 6.51
C PHE A 283 4.14 -2.05 6.84
N ASP A 284 2.83 -1.90 6.64
CA ASP A 284 1.86 -2.97 6.79
C ASP A 284 2.00 -3.97 5.64
N ARG A 285 2.21 -5.25 5.99
CA ARG A 285 2.48 -6.29 5.01
C ARG A 285 1.22 -6.61 4.20
N ASP A 286 0.07 -6.64 4.84
CA ASP A 286 -1.17 -7.13 4.26
C ASP A 286 -1.74 -6.04 3.32
N LEU A 287 -1.68 -4.76 3.72
CA LEU A 287 -1.94 -3.64 2.80
C LEU A 287 -0.95 -3.61 1.63
N ASN A 288 0.34 -3.86 1.87
CA ASN A 288 1.30 -3.88 0.78
C ASN A 288 1.00 -4.99 -0.24
N GLU A 289 0.61 -6.17 0.24
CA GLU A 289 0.21 -7.30 -0.60
C GLU A 289 -1.07 -7.00 -1.40
N VAL A 290 -2.10 -6.43 -0.77
CA VAL A 290 -3.32 -6.02 -1.48
C VAL A 290 -2.99 -5.01 -2.59
N LEU A 291 -2.19 -3.98 -2.29
CA LEU A 291 -1.80 -2.99 -3.29
C LEU A 291 -0.98 -3.60 -4.43
N GLN A 292 -0.16 -4.62 -4.16
CA GLN A 292 0.58 -5.34 -5.18
C GLN A 292 -0.34 -6.12 -6.13
N TYR A 293 -1.32 -6.87 -5.60
CA TYR A 293 -2.32 -7.55 -6.43
C TYR A 293 -3.13 -6.56 -7.28
N ARG A 294 -3.44 -5.39 -6.73
CA ARG A 294 -4.17 -4.31 -7.40
C ARG A 294 -3.31 -3.45 -8.32
N HIS A 295 -2.00 -3.70 -8.42
CA HIS A 295 -1.14 -3.06 -9.41
C HIS A 295 -1.19 -3.73 -10.79
N THR A 296 -1.93 -4.84 -10.93
CA THR A 296 -2.00 -5.56 -12.21
C THR A 296 -3.16 -5.06 -13.07
N TYR A 297 -2.91 -4.83 -14.36
CA TYR A 297 -3.94 -4.51 -15.34
C TYR A 297 -3.90 -5.49 -16.51
N PHE A 298 -5.07 -5.90 -16.98
CA PHE A 298 -5.23 -6.83 -18.09
C PHE A 298 -6.11 -6.19 -19.16
N GLU A 299 -5.61 -6.12 -20.39
CA GLU A 299 -6.44 -5.84 -21.56
C GLU A 299 -6.85 -7.17 -22.22
N SER A 300 -8.13 -7.27 -22.59
CA SER A 300 -8.64 -8.45 -23.29
C SER A 300 -9.62 -8.05 -24.38
N LYS A 301 -9.65 -8.87 -25.45
CA LYS A 301 -10.64 -8.81 -26.52
C LYS A 301 -11.35 -10.16 -26.59
N GLY A 302 -12.67 -10.14 -26.44
CA GLY A 302 -13.52 -11.33 -26.57
C GLY A 302 -14.17 -11.44 -27.94
N VAL A 303 -14.58 -12.66 -28.30
CA VAL A 303 -15.37 -12.96 -29.49
C VAL A 303 -16.72 -13.52 -29.05
N GLU A 304 -17.81 -12.94 -29.54
CA GLU A 304 -19.15 -13.46 -29.34
C GLU A 304 -19.58 -14.21 -30.61
N PHE A 305 -19.68 -15.54 -30.49
CA PHE A 305 -20.04 -16.41 -31.60
C PHE A 305 -21.53 -16.33 -31.91
N GLY A 306 -21.87 -16.47 -33.20
CA GLY A 306 -23.27 -16.45 -33.67
C GLY A 306 -23.82 -15.05 -33.95
N THR A 307 -22.97 -14.03 -33.94
CA THR A 307 -23.36 -12.65 -34.27
C THR A 307 -22.89 -12.28 -35.69
N PRO A 308 -23.56 -11.34 -36.39
CA PRO A 308 -23.07 -10.83 -37.69
C PRO A 308 -21.68 -10.17 -37.63
N HIS A 309 -21.16 -9.92 -36.42
CA HIS A 309 -19.88 -9.25 -36.18
C HIS A 309 -18.75 -10.22 -35.83
N THR A 310 -18.99 -11.54 -35.78
CA THR A 310 -18.01 -12.53 -35.33
C THR A 310 -16.70 -12.45 -36.13
N GLU A 311 -16.73 -12.34 -37.46
CA GLU A 311 -15.49 -12.24 -38.28
C GLU A 311 -14.68 -10.98 -37.93
N GLN A 312 -15.35 -9.84 -37.73
CA GLN A 312 -14.69 -8.59 -37.34
C GLN A 312 -14.12 -8.67 -35.92
N GLN A 313 -14.83 -9.32 -34.98
CA GLN A 313 -14.34 -9.54 -33.62
C GLN A 313 -13.11 -10.45 -33.61
N ILE A 314 -13.10 -11.52 -34.42
CA ILE A 314 -11.93 -12.39 -34.59
C ILE A 314 -10.74 -11.58 -35.12
N LYS A 315 -10.95 -10.77 -36.17
CA LYS A 315 -9.89 -9.93 -36.72
C LYS A 315 -9.33 -8.97 -35.67
N ASN A 316 -10.19 -8.28 -34.94
CA ASN A 316 -9.78 -7.36 -33.87
C ASN A 316 -9.01 -8.08 -32.75
N MET A 317 -9.39 -9.30 -32.39
CA MET A 317 -8.66 -10.11 -31.41
C MET A 317 -7.27 -10.49 -31.92
N VAL A 318 -7.15 -10.91 -33.18
CA VAL A 318 -5.86 -11.21 -33.81
C VAL A 318 -4.98 -9.97 -33.88
N ASP A 319 -5.50 -8.84 -34.35
CA ASP A 319 -4.77 -7.57 -34.40
C ASP A 319 -4.29 -7.16 -33.00
N PHE A 320 -5.14 -7.33 -31.98
CA PHE A 320 -4.78 -7.06 -30.59
C PHE A 320 -3.61 -7.93 -30.09
N MET A 321 -3.61 -9.25 -30.40
CA MET A 321 -2.53 -10.16 -30.01
C MET A 321 -1.15 -9.73 -30.56
N PHE A 322 -1.10 -9.00 -31.67
CA PHE A 322 0.13 -8.49 -32.27
C PHE A 322 0.41 -7.01 -31.98
N SER A 323 -0.52 -6.30 -31.32
CA SER A 323 -0.47 -4.83 -31.15
C SER A 323 0.48 -4.33 -30.07
N LYS A 324 1.06 -5.21 -29.24
CA LYS A 324 1.89 -4.85 -28.07
C LYS A 324 1.26 -3.71 -27.23
N PRO A 325 0.09 -3.95 -26.63
CA PRO A 325 -0.71 -2.90 -25.98
C PRO A 325 0.00 -2.19 -24.82
N PHE A 326 1.04 -2.81 -24.25
CA PHE A 326 1.81 -2.28 -23.11
C PHE A 326 3.22 -1.80 -23.46
N SER A 327 3.52 -1.58 -24.75
CA SER A 327 4.88 -1.24 -25.18
C SER A 327 5.46 0.03 -24.54
N GLU A 328 4.64 1.03 -24.25
CA GLU A 328 5.09 2.25 -23.55
C GLU A 328 5.39 1.98 -22.07
N GLN A 329 4.58 1.15 -21.42
CA GLN A 329 4.74 0.72 -20.03
C GLN A 329 6.01 -0.10 -19.88
N GLU A 330 6.23 -1.07 -20.77
CA GLU A 330 7.43 -1.91 -20.84
C GLU A 330 8.69 -1.06 -20.99
N GLN A 331 8.69 -0.07 -21.90
CA GLN A 331 9.83 0.83 -22.08
C GLN A 331 10.19 1.62 -20.81
N ARG A 332 9.18 2.05 -20.03
CA ARG A 332 9.42 2.76 -18.77
C ARG A 332 9.95 1.82 -17.68
N ALA A 333 9.42 0.60 -17.63
CA ALA A 333 9.92 -0.44 -16.72
C ALA A 333 11.38 -0.79 -17.03
N ASP A 334 11.71 -1.00 -18.30
CA ASP A 334 13.07 -1.29 -18.77
C ASP A 334 14.06 -0.16 -18.42
N TRP A 335 13.60 1.09 -18.38
CA TRP A 335 14.45 2.22 -18.00
C TRP A 335 14.80 2.23 -16.50
N ILE A 336 13.83 1.96 -15.63
CA ILE A 336 14.03 2.05 -14.17
C ILE A 336 14.68 0.79 -13.59
N GLN A 337 14.47 -0.37 -14.20
CA GLN A 337 14.95 -1.66 -13.68
C GLN A 337 16.47 -1.72 -13.40
N PRO A 338 17.37 -1.34 -14.32
CA PRO A 338 18.81 -1.35 -14.04
C PRO A 338 19.22 -0.34 -12.95
N ARG A 339 18.45 0.74 -12.77
CA ARG A 339 18.68 1.74 -11.72
C ARG A 339 18.26 1.23 -10.36
N LEU A 340 17.16 0.49 -10.30
CA LEU A 340 16.72 -0.22 -9.11
C LEU A 340 17.79 -1.23 -8.67
N GLU A 341 18.33 -2.02 -9.59
CA GLU A 341 19.39 -3.00 -9.32
C GLU A 341 20.64 -2.31 -8.75
N ASP A 342 21.11 -1.25 -9.41
CA ASP A 342 22.26 -0.46 -8.96
C ASP A 342 22.06 0.15 -7.56
N PHE A 343 20.86 0.68 -7.28
CA PHE A 343 20.52 1.17 -5.94
C PHE A 343 20.51 0.05 -4.90
N VAL A 344 19.91 -1.10 -5.21
CA VAL A 344 19.86 -2.27 -4.31
C VAL A 344 21.26 -2.77 -3.99
N ASP A 345 22.17 -2.82 -4.96
CA ASP A 345 23.57 -3.18 -4.76
C ASP A 345 24.33 -2.16 -3.91
N THR A 346 24.02 -0.87 -4.11
CA THR A 346 24.59 0.23 -3.31
C THR A 346 24.21 0.09 -1.84
N ILE A 347 22.92 -0.08 -1.52
CA ILE A 347 22.47 -0.26 -0.13
C ILE A 347 22.99 -1.59 0.46
N ALA A 348 23.09 -2.66 -0.34
CA ALA A 348 23.64 -3.94 0.12
C ALA A 348 25.12 -3.79 0.51
N SER A 349 25.88 -2.99 -0.23
CA SER A 349 27.28 -2.68 0.08
C SER A 349 27.41 -1.87 1.37
N GLY A 350 26.55 -0.87 1.60
CA GLY A 350 26.48 -0.14 2.86
C GLY A 350 26.13 -1.04 4.06
N CYS A 351 25.17 -1.96 3.89
CA CYS A 351 24.81 -2.93 4.92
C CYS A 351 25.96 -3.89 5.26
N ARG A 352 26.70 -4.38 4.25
CA ARG A 352 27.88 -5.25 4.46
C ARG A 352 28.97 -4.52 5.26
N ALA A 353 29.29 -3.30 4.86
CA ALA A 353 30.28 -2.47 5.56
C ALA A 353 29.86 -2.17 7.01
N ALA A 354 28.56 -1.94 7.27
CA ALA A 354 28.06 -1.77 8.63
C ALA A 354 28.27 -3.01 9.51
N ILE A 355 28.07 -4.21 8.96
CA ILE A 355 28.30 -5.48 9.68
C ILE A 355 29.79 -5.68 9.96
N GLU A 356 30.67 -5.40 8.99
CA GLU A 356 32.11 -5.54 9.14
C GLU A 356 32.66 -4.59 10.21
N ASN A 357 32.21 -3.34 10.23
CA ASN A 357 32.62 -2.35 11.23
C ASN A 357 32.20 -2.74 12.66
N SER A 358 31.02 -3.35 12.84
CA SER A 358 30.58 -3.83 14.15
C SER A 358 31.47 -4.97 14.67
N LYS A 359 31.92 -5.87 13.78
CA LYS A 359 32.82 -6.98 14.16
C LYS A 359 34.21 -6.52 14.57
N ILE A 360 34.73 -5.48 13.93
CA ILE A 360 36.02 -4.87 14.29
C ILE A 360 35.92 -4.24 15.68
N ALA A 361 34.84 -3.49 15.96
CA ALA A 361 34.61 -2.88 17.26
C ALA A 361 34.49 -3.91 18.41
N ASP A 362 33.83 -5.05 18.16
CA ASP A 362 33.72 -6.14 19.13
C ASP A 362 35.07 -6.85 19.38
N GLY A 363 35.92 -6.94 18.35
CA GLY A 363 37.27 -7.52 18.46
C GLY A 363 38.25 -6.64 19.24
N GLU A 364 38.21 -5.32 19.04
CA GLU A 364 39.04 -4.37 19.80
C GLU A 364 38.66 -4.29 21.28
N HIS A 365 37.40 -4.57 21.64
CA HIS A 365 36.96 -4.63 23.04
C HIS A 365 37.47 -5.89 23.77
N LEU A 366 37.61 -7.02 23.07
CA LEU A 366 38.15 -8.26 23.65
C LEU A 366 39.66 -8.19 23.90
N ASP A 367 40.40 -7.43 23.07
CA ASP A 367 41.84 -7.22 23.23
C ASP A 367 42.20 -6.19 24.32
N GLN A 368 41.22 -5.44 24.85
CA GLN A 368 41.42 -4.48 25.96
C GLN A 368 41.06 -5.05 27.34
N GLU A 369 40.39 -6.20 27.41
CA GLU A 369 40.09 -6.91 28.67
C GLU A 369 41.04 -8.08 28.97
N MET A 370 42.04 -8.32 28.11
CA MET A 370 43.20 -9.18 28.37
C MET A 370 44.42 -8.37 28.82
#